data_AF-A0A951MGQ7-F1
#
_entry.id   AF-A0A951MGQ7-F1
#
_cell.length_a   1.000
_cell.length_b   1.000
_cell.length_c   1.000
_cell.angle_alpha   90.00
_cell.angle_beta   90.00
_cell.angle_gamma   90.00
#
_symmetry.space_group_name_H-M   'P 1'
#
loop_
_entity.id
_entity.type
_entity.pdbx_description
1 polymer ?
#
loop_
_entity_poly.entity_id
_entity_poly.type
_entity_poly.pdbx_seq_one_letter_code
_entity_poly.pdbx_strand_id
1 'polypeptide(L)'
;MDFNPLLIKKYIEGTCTPVEKELVELWLDDIEVPEMDLYAEEFSQAEGRMWESIRQELPSKSKSIFKINIPFLRYSVAASLGGILVLTGYLIFQQKLNNLNNPELIGPGSLTYKASPFGSIYEVSEVSPERNKLVFEGEILINNKTASGKEVQLISGRSATSTNTQIVTIQQGKKYAALNHQAGTDELIVCDLEGYLHDLPPAVYHKVQQIRKFNL
;
A
#
# COMPACT_ATOMS: atom_id res chain seq x y z
N MET A 1 -44.59 6.27 18.03
CA MET A 1 -43.96 5.38 19.03
C MET A 1 -43.47 6.21 20.19
N ASP A 2 -43.61 5.74 21.43
CA ASP A 2 -43.14 6.48 22.61
C ASP A 2 -41.62 6.39 22.72
N PHE A 3 -40.95 7.51 22.45
CA PHE A 3 -39.51 7.68 22.54
C PHE A 3 -39.04 7.51 23.99
N ASN A 4 -38.15 6.55 24.26
CA ASN A 4 -37.59 6.33 25.59
C ASN A 4 -36.08 6.68 25.60
N PRO A 5 -35.68 7.79 26.25
CA PRO A 5 -34.29 8.26 26.24
C PRO A 5 -33.30 7.31 26.93
N LEU A 6 -33.78 6.40 27.78
CA LEU A 6 -32.94 5.40 28.43
C LEU A 6 -32.45 4.31 27.46
N LEU A 7 -33.23 4.01 26.41
CA LEU A 7 -32.85 3.01 25.39
C LEU A 7 -31.70 3.50 24.51
N ILE A 8 -31.71 4.79 24.14
CA ILE A 8 -30.61 5.40 23.35
C ILE A 8 -29.31 5.41 24.15
N LYS A 9 -29.39 5.73 25.45
CA LYS A 9 -28.21 5.72 26.31
C LYS A 9 -27.57 4.33 26.37
N LYS A 10 -28.38 3.28 26.57
CA LYS A 10 -27.89 1.89 26.54
C LYS A 10 -27.29 1.50 25.18
N TYR A 11 -27.88 1.99 24.09
CA TYR A 11 -27.40 1.72 22.73
C TYR A 11 -26.02 2.34 22.49
N ILE A 12 -25.81 3.59 22.91
CA ILE A 12 -24.51 4.28 22.84
C ILE A 12 -23.46 3.57 23.72
N GLU A 13 -23.86 3.10 24.90
CA GLU A 13 -22.99 2.39 25.84
C GLU A 13 -22.73 0.92 25.42
N GLY A 14 -23.39 0.42 24.37
CA GLY A 14 -23.24 -0.96 23.88
C GLY A 14 -23.84 -2.02 24.81
N THR A 15 -24.73 -1.62 25.73
CA THR A 15 -25.33 -2.51 26.75
C THR A 15 -26.76 -2.97 26.39
N CYS A 16 -27.23 -2.66 25.18
CA CYS A 16 -28.55 -3.11 24.70
C CYS A 16 -28.61 -4.62 24.46
N THR A 17 -29.76 -5.20 24.77
CA THR A 17 -30.11 -6.55 24.31
C THR A 17 -30.38 -6.56 22.79
N PRO A 18 -30.28 -7.72 22.12
CA PRO A 18 -30.49 -7.80 20.67
C PRO A 18 -31.86 -7.27 20.21
N VAL A 19 -32.90 -7.49 21.02
CA VAL A 19 -34.27 -7.03 20.76
C VAL A 19 -34.39 -5.52 20.94
N GLU A 20 -33.77 -4.95 21.98
CA GLU A 20 -33.74 -3.50 22.18
C GLU A 20 -32.96 -2.80 21.04
N LYS A 21 -31.92 -3.46 20.51
CA LYS A 21 -31.12 -2.93 19.41
C LYS A 21 -31.93 -2.80 18.12
N GLU A 22 -32.69 -3.83 17.76
CA GLU A 22 -33.55 -3.85 16.58
C GLU A 22 -34.65 -2.77 16.65
N LEU A 23 -35.22 -2.53 17.84
CA LEU A 23 -36.19 -1.45 18.04
C LEU A 23 -35.57 -0.05 17.84
N VAL A 24 -34.32 0.16 18.25
CA VAL A 24 -33.62 1.43 18.05
C VAL A 24 -33.25 1.63 16.58
N GLU A 25 -32.81 0.56 15.90
CA GLU A 25 -32.50 0.58 14.46
C GLU A 25 -33.77 0.87 13.64
N LEU A 26 -34.89 0.21 13.94
CA LEU A 26 -36.18 0.47 13.30
C LEU A 26 -36.66 1.92 13.54
N TRP A 27 -36.46 2.45 14.75
CA TRP A 27 -36.80 3.84 15.04
C TRP A 27 -35.90 4.83 14.30
N LEU A 28 -34.61 4.54 14.12
CA LEU A 28 -33.70 5.38 13.34
C LEU A 28 -34.07 5.40 11.85
N ASP A 29 -34.49 4.25 11.32
CA ASP A 29 -34.92 4.12 9.92
C ASP A 29 -36.28 4.78 9.65
N ASP A 30 -37.17 4.84 10.65
CA ASP A 30 -38.49 5.49 10.58
C ASP A 30 -38.41 7.03 10.75
N ILE A 31 -37.21 7.58 11.00
CA ILE A 31 -36.99 9.03 10.92
C ILE A 31 -36.91 9.40 9.44
N GLU A 32 -38.07 9.64 8.83
CA GLU A 32 -38.15 10.47 7.64
C GLU A 32 -37.63 11.85 8.02
N VAL A 33 -36.35 12.11 7.75
CA VAL A 33 -35.78 13.45 7.83
C VAL A 33 -36.53 14.27 6.79
N PRO A 34 -37.39 15.23 7.16
CA PRO A 34 -37.93 16.14 6.18
C PRO A 34 -36.72 16.78 5.51
N GLU A 35 -36.64 16.76 4.18
CA GLU A 35 -35.70 17.59 3.43
C GLU A 35 -36.02 19.04 3.81
N MET A 36 -35.39 19.50 4.88
CA MET A 36 -35.51 20.85 5.37
C MET A 36 -34.60 21.62 4.45
N ASP A 37 -35.17 22.13 3.35
CA ASP A 37 -34.56 23.12 2.48
C ASP A 37 -34.30 24.39 3.30
N LEU A 38 -33.25 24.34 4.13
CA LEU A 38 -32.73 25.50 4.81
C LEU A 38 -32.08 26.35 3.73
N TYR A 39 -32.75 27.45 3.37
CA TYR A 39 -32.16 28.49 2.55
C TYR A 39 -30.79 28.85 3.15
N ALA A 40 -29.75 28.89 2.32
CA ALA A 40 -28.35 28.98 2.76
C ALA A 40 -28.06 30.13 3.75
N GLU A 41 -28.85 31.20 3.70
CA GLU A 41 -28.76 32.33 4.63
C GLU A 41 -29.25 32.01 6.05
N GLU A 42 -30.29 31.19 6.19
CA GLU A 42 -30.83 30.78 7.50
C GLU A 42 -29.91 29.75 8.16
N PHE A 43 -29.29 28.87 7.37
CA PHE A 43 -28.29 27.93 7.87
C PHE A 43 -27.06 28.65 8.44
N SER A 44 -26.53 29.66 7.73
CA SER A 44 -25.41 30.47 8.19
C SER A 44 -25.71 31.21 9.50
N GLN A 45 -26.92 31.74 9.65
CA GLN A 45 -27.35 32.38 10.89
C GLN A 45 -27.54 31.38 12.05
N ALA A 46 -28.09 30.20 11.76
CA ALA A 46 -28.26 29.13 12.75
C ALA A 46 -26.91 28.57 13.22
N GLU A 47 -25.99 28.34 12.28
CA GLU A 47 -24.61 27.91 12.56
C GLU A 47 -23.89 28.95 13.45
N GLY A 48 -24.03 30.23 13.13
CA GLY A 48 -23.47 31.31 13.96
C GLY A 48 -23.98 31.27 15.40
N ARG A 49 -25.29 31.14 15.60
CA ARG A 49 -25.90 31.07 16.95
C ARG A 49 -25.49 29.81 17.72
N MET A 50 -25.33 28.69 17.01
CA MET A 50 -24.91 27.42 17.60
C MET A 50 -23.45 27.50 18.07
N TRP A 51 -22.55 28.05 17.24
CA TRP A 51 -21.16 28.27 17.62
C TRP A 51 -20.99 29.30 18.74
N GLU A 52 -21.83 30.35 18.77
CA GLU A 52 -21.86 31.33 19.87
C GLU A 52 -22.20 30.65 21.20
N SER A 53 -23.20 29.77 21.19
CA SER A 53 -23.64 29.03 22.38
C SER A 53 -22.55 28.06 22.87
N ILE A 54 -21.89 27.34 21.95
CA ILE A 54 -20.76 26.46 22.28
C ILE A 54 -19.60 27.25 22.88
N ARG A 55 -19.29 28.45 22.36
CA ARG A 55 -18.23 29.33 22.91
C ARG A 55 -18.53 29.81 24.33
N GLN A 56 -19.81 29.99 24.67
CA GLN A 56 -20.20 30.44 26.01
C GLN A 56 -20.06 29.32 27.05
N GLU A 57 -20.26 28.06 26.66
CA GLU A 57 -20.10 26.92 27.58
C GLU A 57 -18.67 26.38 27.65
N LEU A 58 -17.81 26.72 26.69
CA LEU A 58 -16.39 26.43 26.76
C LEU A 58 -15.75 27.27 27.89
N PRO A 59 -14.97 26.67 28.82
CA PRO A 59 -14.31 27.39 29.88
C PRO A 59 -13.44 28.50 29.25
N SER A 60 -13.80 29.75 29.53
CA SER A 60 -13.17 30.93 28.95
C SER A 60 -11.66 30.83 29.15
N LYS A 61 -10.91 30.80 28.04
CA LYS A 61 -9.45 30.88 27.93
C LYS A 61 -8.74 30.70 29.28
N SER A 62 -8.27 29.47 29.52
CA SER A 62 -7.11 29.24 30.39
C SER A 62 -6.12 30.37 30.12
N LYS A 63 -5.88 31.19 31.15
CA LYS A 63 -4.93 32.30 31.07
C LYS A 63 -3.66 31.70 30.48
N SER A 64 -3.18 32.23 29.36
CA SER A 64 -1.87 31.88 28.82
C SER A 64 -0.84 32.31 29.86
N ILE A 65 -0.57 31.43 30.81
CA ILE A 65 0.56 31.53 31.70
C ILE A 65 1.74 31.08 30.84
N PHE A 66 2.76 31.92 30.80
CA PHE A 66 4.05 31.72 30.12
C PHE A 66 4.16 32.16 28.66
N LYS A 67 4.33 33.49 28.49
CA LYS A 67 5.21 34.02 27.44
C LYS A 67 6.66 33.69 27.81
N ILE A 68 7.10 32.47 27.51
CA ILE A 68 8.51 32.08 27.63
C ILE A 68 9.25 32.71 26.44
N ASN A 69 9.83 33.89 26.67
CA ASN A 69 10.72 34.55 25.72
C ASN A 69 12.14 33.99 25.90
N ILE A 70 12.32 32.76 25.43
CA ILE A 70 13.61 32.08 25.46
C ILE A 70 14.14 32.00 24.02
N PRO A 71 15.22 32.74 23.68
CA PRO A 71 15.73 32.78 22.31
C PRO A 71 16.26 31.41 21.84
N PHE A 72 16.73 30.56 22.75
CA PHE A 72 17.22 29.21 22.45
C PHE A 72 16.13 28.22 22.02
N LEU A 73 14.86 28.45 22.40
CA LEU A 73 13.74 27.61 21.95
C LEU A 73 13.43 27.84 20.46
N ARG A 74 13.65 29.06 19.95
CA ARG A 74 13.49 29.39 18.52
C ARG A 74 14.51 28.64 17.65
N TYR A 75 15.74 28.46 18.15
CA TYR A 75 16.75 27.66 17.47
C TYR A 75 16.45 26.16 17.52
N SER A 76 15.85 25.67 18.61
CA SER A 76 15.45 24.25 18.72
C SER A 76 14.36 23.87 17.73
N VAL A 77 13.35 24.71 17.54
CA VAL A 77 12.27 24.47 16.57
C VAL A 77 12.82 24.48 15.13
N ALA A 78 13.72 25.41 14.81
CA ALA A 78 14.37 25.48 13.51
C ALA A 78 15.26 24.25 13.23
N ALA A 79 16.02 23.76 14.22
CA ALA A 79 16.84 22.56 14.08
C ALA A 79 16.00 21.29 13.88
N SER A 80 14.86 21.17 14.57
CA SER A 80 13.96 20.03 14.38
C SER A 80 13.30 20.01 12.99
N LEU A 81 12.88 21.17 12.48
CA LEU A 81 12.33 21.29 11.12
C LEU A 81 13.39 20.99 10.05
N GLY A 82 14.61 21.49 10.23
CA GLY A 82 15.74 21.19 9.35
C GLY A 82 16.08 19.70 9.33
N GLY A 83 16.12 19.05 10.50
CA GLY A 83 16.35 17.61 10.60
C GLY A 83 15.31 16.78 9.87
N ILE A 84 14.02 17.11 10.03
CA ILE A 84 12.92 16.41 9.32
C ILE A 84 13.03 16.60 7.81
N LEU A 85 13.35 17.80 7.33
CA LEU A 85 13.51 18.06 5.88
C LEU A 85 14.72 17.33 5.27
N VAL A 86 15.84 17.28 5.99
CA VAL A 86 17.03 16.51 5.55
C VAL A 86 16.73 15.01 5.55
N LEU A 87 16.07 14.49 6.57
CA LEU A 87 15.73 13.07 6.66
C LEU A 87 14.74 12.66 5.57
N THR A 88 13.67 13.44 5.38
CA THR A 88 12.68 13.19 4.32
C THR A 88 13.30 13.33 2.93
N GLY A 89 14.12 14.36 2.70
CA GLY A 89 14.89 14.52 1.46
C GLY A 89 15.82 13.33 1.18
N TYR A 90 16.53 12.84 2.20
CA TYR A 90 17.39 11.67 2.09
C TYR A 90 16.61 10.40 1.76
N LEU A 91 15.47 10.17 2.43
CA LEU A 91 14.61 9.01 2.16
C LEU A 91 14.04 9.04 0.73
N ILE A 92 13.56 10.20 0.27
CA ILE A 92 13.05 10.37 -1.10
C ILE A 92 14.19 10.16 -2.12
N PHE A 93 15.39 10.67 -1.85
CA PHE A 93 16.55 10.46 -2.71
C PHE A 93 16.96 8.99 -2.81
N GLN A 94 16.97 8.27 -1.69
CA GLN A 94 17.24 6.82 -1.67
C GLN A 94 16.16 6.03 -2.40
N GLN A 95 14.88 6.38 -2.24
CA GLN A 95 13.81 5.78 -3.02
C GLN A 95 13.99 6.01 -4.52
N LYS A 96 14.40 7.22 -4.92
CA LYS A 96 14.67 7.55 -6.32
C LYS A 96 15.85 6.78 -6.87
N LEU A 97 16.93 6.62 -6.10
CA LEU A 97 18.07 5.77 -6.49
C LEU A 97 17.65 4.30 -6.64
N ASN A 98 16.85 3.77 -5.72
CA ASN A 98 16.34 2.40 -5.82
C ASN A 98 15.42 2.20 -7.03
N ASN A 99 14.61 3.21 -7.39
CA ASN A 99 13.78 3.17 -8.59
C ASN A 99 14.59 3.30 -9.88
N LEU A 100 15.67 4.11 -9.88
CA LEU A 100 16.59 4.23 -11.02
C LEU A 100 17.40 2.97 -11.25
N ASN A 101 17.72 2.23 -10.18
CA ASN A 101 18.48 0.97 -10.25
C ASN A 101 17.62 -0.23 -10.70
N ASN A 102 16.28 -0.10 -10.70
CA ASN A 102 15.36 -1.17 -11.08
C ASN A 102 14.37 -0.72 -12.17
N PRO A 103 14.85 -0.28 -13.36
CA PRO A 103 13.96 0.09 -14.44
C PRO A 103 13.12 -1.13 -14.87
N GLU A 104 11.83 -0.90 -15.14
CA GLU A 104 11.01 -1.89 -15.85
C GLU A 104 11.58 -2.01 -17.27
N LEU A 105 12.19 -3.15 -17.57
CA LEU A 105 12.76 -3.46 -18.87
C LEU A 105 11.66 -4.08 -19.73
N ILE A 106 11.41 -3.47 -20.89
CA ILE A 106 10.55 -4.06 -21.91
C ILE A 106 11.45 -4.94 -22.78
N GLY A 107 11.26 -6.25 -22.70
CA GLY A 107 11.99 -7.18 -23.54
C GLY A 107 11.24 -7.59 -24.80
N PRO A 108 11.84 -8.51 -25.57
CA PRO A 108 11.28 -9.00 -26.83
C PRO A 108 9.91 -9.67 -26.59
N GLY A 109 9.00 -9.48 -27.55
CA GLY A 109 7.63 -9.99 -27.43
C GLY A 109 6.79 -9.32 -26.32
N SER A 110 7.05 -8.05 -26.00
CA SER A 110 6.30 -7.23 -25.03
C SER A 110 6.16 -7.83 -23.62
N LEU A 111 7.09 -8.69 -23.22
CA LEU A 111 7.28 -9.07 -21.84
C LEU A 111 7.92 -7.89 -21.08
N THR A 112 7.44 -7.62 -19.87
CA THR A 112 8.07 -6.65 -18.99
C THR A 112 8.73 -7.35 -17.82
N TYR A 113 9.97 -6.95 -17.54
CA TYR A 113 10.81 -7.50 -16.49
C TYR A 113 11.14 -6.39 -15.51
N LYS A 114 11.02 -6.65 -14.22
CA LYS A 114 11.36 -5.70 -13.18
C LYS A 114 12.16 -6.38 -12.08
N ALA A 115 13.34 -5.86 -11.79
CA ALA A 115 14.15 -6.37 -10.70
C ALA A 115 13.65 -5.85 -9.34
N SER A 116 13.74 -6.70 -8.32
CA SER A 116 13.65 -6.32 -6.90
C SER A 116 14.82 -5.41 -6.52
N PRO A 117 14.74 -4.61 -5.43
CA PRO A 117 15.91 -3.90 -4.87
C PRO A 117 17.14 -4.78 -4.61
N PHE A 118 16.95 -6.10 -4.49
CA PHE A 118 18.01 -7.09 -4.29
C PHE A 118 18.24 -7.97 -5.53
N GLY A 119 17.60 -7.65 -6.65
CA GLY A 119 17.72 -8.34 -7.92
C GLY A 119 18.50 -7.53 -8.95
N SER A 120 18.98 -8.19 -9.99
CA SER A 120 19.63 -7.55 -11.13
C SER A 120 19.38 -8.34 -12.39
N ILE A 121 19.11 -7.65 -13.49
CA ILE A 121 18.94 -8.26 -14.81
C ILE A 121 20.20 -7.94 -15.63
N TYR A 122 20.87 -8.98 -16.12
CA TYR A 122 22.12 -8.86 -16.88
C TYR A 122 21.92 -8.95 -18.38
N GLU A 123 20.99 -9.80 -18.82
CA GLU A 123 20.76 -10.04 -20.25
C GLU A 123 19.28 -10.32 -20.48
N VAL A 124 18.72 -9.66 -21.48
CA VAL A 124 17.41 -9.98 -22.07
C VAL A 124 17.61 -10.12 -23.56
N SER A 125 17.39 -11.31 -24.11
CA SER A 125 17.58 -11.58 -25.53
C SER A 125 16.48 -12.47 -26.09
N GLU A 126 16.20 -12.35 -27.38
CA GLU A 126 15.28 -13.23 -28.10
C GLU A 126 16.09 -14.42 -28.62
N VAL A 127 15.72 -15.64 -28.22
CA VAL A 127 16.36 -16.88 -28.72
C VAL A 127 15.61 -17.40 -29.95
N SER A 128 14.29 -17.22 -29.96
CA SER A 128 13.39 -17.57 -31.05
C SER A 128 12.11 -16.72 -30.94
N PRO A 129 11.27 -16.62 -31.99
CA PRO A 129 10.04 -15.81 -31.96
C PRO A 129 9.05 -16.16 -30.82
N GLU A 130 9.17 -17.34 -30.23
CA GLU A 130 8.33 -17.81 -29.13
C GLU A 130 9.08 -17.95 -27.79
N ARG A 131 10.42 -17.82 -27.81
CA ARG A 131 11.27 -18.04 -26.65
C ARG A 131 12.26 -16.90 -26.42
N ASN A 132 12.13 -16.29 -25.25
CA ASN A 132 13.07 -15.30 -24.75
C ASN A 132 14.06 -15.94 -23.78
N LYS A 133 15.23 -15.33 -23.64
CA LYS A 133 16.24 -15.66 -22.64
C LYS A 133 16.43 -14.47 -21.70
N LEU A 134 16.50 -14.78 -20.41
CA LEU A 134 16.65 -13.82 -19.34
C LEU A 134 17.70 -14.32 -18.35
N VAL A 135 18.78 -13.55 -18.20
CA VAL A 135 19.85 -13.80 -17.22
C VAL A 135 19.70 -12.80 -16.09
N PHE A 136 19.55 -13.28 -14.86
CA PHE A 136 19.31 -12.44 -13.70
C PHE A 136 19.90 -13.03 -12.41
N GLU A 137 20.15 -12.17 -11.42
CA GLU A 137 20.50 -12.54 -10.04
C GLU A 137 19.46 -11.98 -9.07
N GLY A 138 19.27 -12.65 -7.93
CA GLY A 138 18.34 -12.24 -6.89
C GLY A 138 16.89 -12.53 -7.26
N GLU A 139 16.02 -11.51 -7.15
CA GLU A 139 14.59 -11.65 -7.41
C GLU A 139 14.10 -10.73 -8.51
N ILE A 140 13.26 -11.26 -9.40
CA ILE A 140 12.68 -10.52 -10.52
C ILE A 140 11.19 -10.81 -10.66
N LEU A 141 10.48 -9.83 -11.19
CA LEU A 141 9.10 -9.90 -11.59
C LEU A 141 9.03 -9.94 -13.12
N ILE A 142 8.20 -10.84 -13.64
CA ILE A 142 7.95 -11.02 -15.06
C ILE A 142 6.47 -10.83 -15.31
N ASN A 143 6.12 -10.01 -16.28
CA ASN A 143 4.74 -9.75 -16.66
C ASN A 143 4.57 -9.93 -18.18
N ASN A 144 3.58 -10.71 -18.57
CA ASN A 144 3.22 -10.87 -19.97
C ASN A 144 1.98 -10.06 -20.31
N LYS A 145 2.16 -8.94 -21.01
CA LYS A 145 1.08 -8.09 -21.50
C LYS A 145 0.57 -8.48 -22.90
N THR A 146 1.09 -9.55 -23.51
CA THR A 146 0.69 -9.99 -24.85
C THR A 146 -0.54 -10.89 -24.86
N ALA A 147 -1.13 -11.07 -26.04
CA ALA A 147 -2.30 -11.91 -26.28
C ALA A 147 -2.01 -13.43 -26.29
N SER A 148 -0.76 -13.85 -26.09
CA SER A 148 -0.39 -15.26 -26.09
C SER A 148 0.64 -15.58 -25.01
N GLY A 149 0.69 -16.85 -24.60
CA GLY A 149 1.77 -17.33 -23.74
C GLY A 149 3.11 -17.24 -24.44
N LYS A 150 4.17 -16.89 -23.69
CA LYS A 150 5.54 -16.83 -24.20
C LYS A 150 6.44 -17.71 -23.35
N GLU A 151 7.35 -18.44 -23.98
CA GLU A 151 8.38 -19.18 -23.26
C GLU A 151 9.51 -18.25 -22.86
N VAL A 152 9.97 -18.38 -21.62
CA VAL A 152 11.14 -17.66 -21.12
C VAL A 152 12.10 -18.67 -20.52
N GLN A 153 13.31 -18.70 -21.05
CA GLN A 153 14.45 -19.38 -20.47
C GLN A 153 15.08 -18.47 -19.41
N LEU A 154 14.86 -18.83 -18.16
CA LEU A 154 15.34 -18.14 -16.97
C LEU A 154 16.66 -18.75 -16.54
N ILE A 155 17.70 -17.92 -16.46
CA ILE A 155 19.05 -18.33 -16.07
C ILE A 155 19.42 -17.53 -14.83
N SER A 156 19.53 -18.22 -13.69
CA SER A 156 19.93 -17.57 -12.44
C SER A 156 21.45 -17.49 -12.34
N GLY A 157 21.98 -16.27 -12.33
CA GLY A 157 23.39 -15.97 -12.17
C GLY A 157 23.80 -14.69 -12.90
N ARG A 158 25.12 -14.44 -12.95
CA ARG A 158 25.70 -13.27 -13.63
C ARG A 158 26.09 -13.51 -15.08
N SER A 159 25.93 -14.74 -15.56
CA SER A 159 26.37 -15.17 -16.89
C SER A 159 25.38 -16.15 -17.49
N ALA A 160 25.26 -16.10 -18.81
CA ALA A 160 24.49 -17.05 -19.61
C ALA A 160 24.98 -18.51 -19.48
N THR A 161 26.16 -18.74 -18.91
CA THR A 161 26.75 -20.06 -18.68
C THR A 161 26.36 -20.67 -17.32
N SER A 162 25.47 -20.04 -16.56
CA SER A 162 25.05 -20.58 -15.26
C SER A 162 24.30 -21.90 -15.43
N THR A 163 24.51 -22.81 -14.48
CA THR A 163 23.89 -24.14 -14.48
C THR A 163 22.43 -24.12 -14.06
N ASN A 164 22.00 -23.07 -13.33
CA ASN A 164 20.65 -22.97 -12.81
C ASN A 164 19.73 -22.31 -13.85
N THR A 165 19.22 -23.14 -14.77
CA THR A 165 18.36 -22.73 -15.88
C THR A 165 17.01 -23.43 -15.81
N GLN A 166 15.93 -22.67 -16.00
CA GLN A 166 14.57 -23.20 -16.08
C GLN A 166 13.81 -22.55 -17.24
N ILE A 167 13.06 -23.34 -18.00
CA ILE A 167 12.17 -22.82 -19.04
C ILE A 167 10.76 -22.78 -18.47
N VAL A 168 10.13 -21.61 -18.55
CA VAL A 168 8.77 -21.39 -18.04
C VAL A 168 7.92 -20.70 -19.10
N THR A 169 6.67 -21.14 -19.23
CA THR A 169 5.68 -20.47 -20.08
C THR A 169 4.94 -19.41 -19.28
N ILE A 170 5.19 -18.14 -19.61
CA ILE A 170 4.55 -16.99 -18.98
C ILE A 170 3.22 -16.75 -19.69
N GLN A 171 2.13 -17.11 -19.02
CA GLN A 171 0.76 -16.97 -19.56
C GLN A 171 0.35 -15.49 -19.69
N GLN A 172 -0.53 -15.22 -20.65
CA GLN A 172 -1.09 -13.88 -20.89
C GLN A 172 -1.72 -13.29 -19.63
N GLY A 173 -1.45 -12.00 -19.38
CA GLY A 173 -2.06 -11.21 -18.31
C GLY A 173 -1.56 -11.55 -16.91
N LYS A 174 -0.74 -12.59 -16.78
CA LYS A 174 -0.26 -13.07 -15.48
C LYS A 174 1.10 -12.50 -15.12
N LYS A 175 1.33 -12.41 -13.81
CA LYS A 175 2.58 -11.98 -13.21
C LYS A 175 3.28 -13.15 -12.54
N TYR A 176 4.55 -13.32 -12.82
CA TYR A 176 5.38 -14.36 -12.24
C TYR A 176 6.52 -13.73 -11.46
N ALA A 177 6.88 -14.32 -10.33
CA ALA A 177 8.11 -14.00 -9.63
C ALA A 177 9.11 -15.15 -9.84
N ALA A 178 10.33 -14.80 -10.23
CA ALA A 178 11.45 -15.73 -10.30
C ALA A 178 12.52 -15.31 -9.28
N LEU A 179 12.97 -16.27 -8.47
CA LEU A 179 13.92 -16.02 -7.39
C LEU A 179 14.89 -17.19 -7.25
N ASN A 180 16.14 -16.87 -6.93
CA ASN A 180 17.12 -17.87 -6.53
C ASN A 180 17.01 -18.12 -5.02
N HIS A 181 16.71 -19.35 -4.63
CA HIS A 181 16.68 -19.77 -3.24
C HIS A 181 17.92 -20.58 -2.89
N GLN A 182 18.71 -20.07 -1.94
CA GLN A 182 19.88 -20.76 -1.40
C GLN A 182 19.47 -21.62 -0.21
N ALA A 183 18.88 -22.79 -0.46
CA ALA A 183 18.61 -23.80 0.56
C ALA A 183 19.43 -25.06 0.27
N GLY A 184 20.75 -24.98 0.47
CA GLY A 184 21.69 -26.09 0.29
C GLY A 184 22.13 -26.29 -1.16
N THR A 185 21.22 -26.21 -2.12
CA THR A 185 21.49 -26.08 -3.56
C THR A 185 20.89 -24.77 -4.06
N ASP A 186 21.57 -24.09 -4.99
CA ASP A 186 21.00 -22.91 -5.66
C ASP A 186 19.81 -23.39 -6.52
N GLU A 187 18.59 -23.22 -6.00
CA GLU A 187 17.37 -23.62 -6.68
C GLU A 187 16.66 -22.38 -7.24
N LEU A 188 16.35 -22.43 -8.54
CA LEU A 188 15.54 -21.41 -9.19
C LEU A 188 14.06 -21.74 -8.97
N ILE A 189 13.36 -20.84 -8.27
CA ILE A 189 11.93 -20.97 -8.00
C ILE A 189 11.20 -19.94 -8.85
N VAL A 190 10.19 -20.40 -9.59
CA VAL A 190 9.31 -19.56 -10.40
C VAL A 190 7.88 -19.81 -9.98
N CYS A 191 7.16 -18.74 -9.63
CA CYS A 191 5.81 -18.83 -9.09
C CYS A 191 4.86 -17.82 -9.74
N ASP A 192 3.63 -18.27 -9.99
CA ASP A 192 2.51 -17.42 -10.43
C ASP A 192 1.97 -16.64 -9.21
N LEU A 193 1.98 -15.31 -9.29
CA LEU A 193 1.59 -14.42 -8.19
C LEU A 193 0.08 -14.33 -7.98
N GLU A 194 -0.72 -14.83 -8.91
CA GLU A 194 -2.18 -14.83 -8.82
C GLU A 194 -2.73 -16.22 -8.45
N GLY A 195 -1.89 -17.26 -8.53
CA GLY A 195 -2.26 -18.65 -8.28
C GLY A 195 -1.74 -19.21 -6.95
N TYR A 196 -1.11 -20.38 -7.03
CA TYR A 196 -0.66 -21.27 -5.95
C TYR A 196 0.44 -20.71 -5.03
N LEU A 197 0.24 -19.52 -4.47
CA LEU A 197 1.10 -18.93 -3.46
C LEU A 197 1.07 -19.72 -2.14
N HIS A 198 -0.04 -20.39 -1.85
CA HIS A 198 -0.27 -21.07 -0.56
C HIS A 198 0.55 -22.36 -0.38
N ASP A 199 1.04 -22.95 -1.48
CA ASP A 199 1.80 -24.20 -1.45
C ASP A 199 3.32 -23.97 -1.36
N LEU A 200 3.76 -22.71 -1.31
CA LEU A 200 5.16 -22.37 -1.18
C LEU A 200 5.66 -22.60 0.25
N PRO A 201 6.91 -23.08 0.43
CA PRO A 201 7.55 -23.11 1.74
C PRO A 201 7.48 -21.71 2.41
N PRO A 202 7.27 -21.63 3.74
CA PRO A 202 7.08 -20.35 4.42
C PRO A 202 8.16 -19.30 4.12
N ALA A 203 9.42 -19.73 4.02
CA ALA A 203 10.55 -18.84 3.70
C ALA A 203 10.43 -18.21 2.29
N VAL A 204 9.98 -18.98 1.30
CA VAL A 204 9.79 -18.52 -0.08
C VAL A 204 8.55 -17.64 -0.15
N TYR A 205 7.46 -18.04 0.50
CA TYR A 205 6.22 -17.27 0.57
C TYR A 205 6.46 -15.84 1.06
N HIS A 206 7.23 -15.67 2.14
CA HIS A 206 7.55 -14.34 2.67
C HIS A 206 8.33 -13.47 1.67
N LYS A 207 9.31 -14.04 0.95
CA LYS A 207 10.06 -13.30 -0.09
C LYS A 207 9.15 -12.89 -1.24
N VAL A 208 8.31 -13.79 -1.72
CA VAL A 208 7.38 -13.52 -2.82
C VAL A 208 6.37 -12.43 -2.42
N GLN A 209 5.88 -12.43 -1.18
CA GLN A 209 5.01 -11.37 -0.65
C GLN A 209 5.72 -10.01 -0.58
N GLN A 210 7.01 -9.97 -0.24
CA GLN A 210 7.78 -8.72 -0.28
C GLN A 210 7.89 -8.18 -1.71
N ILE A 211 8.26 -9.04 -2.67
CA ILE A 211 8.34 -8.66 -4.10
C ILE A 211 7.00 -8.10 -4.58
N ARG A 212 5.87 -8.72 -4.19
CA ARG A 212 4.53 -8.25 -4.54
C ARG A 212 4.24 -6.85 -3.98
N LYS A 213 4.60 -6.58 -2.72
CA LYS A 213 4.39 -5.26 -2.07
C LYS A 213 5.24 -4.14 -2.67
N PHE A 214 6.42 -4.44 -3.19
CA PHE A 214 7.29 -3.44 -3.81
C PHE A 214 6.85 -3.06 -5.24
N ASN A 215 5.95 -3.83 -5.85
CA ASN A 215 5.64 -3.73 -7.29
C ASN A 215 4.15 -3.54 -7.61
N LEU A 216 3.28 -3.46 -6.59
CA LEU A 216 1.90 -2.98 -6.66
C LEU A 216 1.83 -1.54 -6.15
#